data_AF-A0A845M6R2-F1
#
_entry.id   AF-A0A845M6R2-F1
#
_cell.length_a   1.000
_cell.length_b   1.000
_cell.length_c   1.000
_cell.angle_alpha   90.00
_cell.angle_beta   90.00
_cell.angle_gamma   90.00
#
_symmetry.space_group_name_H-M   'P 1'
#
loop_
_entity.id
_entity.type
_entity.pdbx_description
1 polymer ?
#
loop_
_entity_poly.entity_id
_entity_poly.type
_entity_poly.pdbx_seq_one_letter_code
_entity_poly.pdbx_strand_id
1 'polypeptide(L)' 'MQTQSPERLLIDADDWCRACGGHGGTLEDNGYGQSKFSPCHICRGSGTRTVRVASYEPPAGCM' A
#
# COMPACT_ATOMS: atom_id res chain seq x y z
N MET A 1 12.33 26.97 -5.85
CA MET A 1 12.48 25.50 -5.85
C MET A 1 11.38 24.98 -4.94
N GLN A 2 10.31 24.38 -5.48
CA GLN A 2 9.14 23.97 -4.69
C GLN A 2 9.44 22.66 -3.98
N THR A 3 9.39 22.68 -2.65
CA THR A 3 9.60 21.51 -1.79
C THR A 3 8.32 20.66 -1.83
N GLN A 4 8.35 19.54 -2.56
CA GLN A 4 7.24 18.58 -2.56
C GLN A 4 7.08 18.01 -1.14
N SER A 5 5.95 18.30 -0.51
CA SER A 5 5.55 17.78 0.79
C SER A 5 5.56 16.24 0.73
N PRO A 6 6.14 15.53 1.71
CA PRO A 6 6.27 14.07 1.65
C PRO A 6 4.88 13.45 1.65
N GLU A 7 4.50 12.83 0.54
CA GLU A 7 3.25 12.11 0.37
C GLU A 7 3.16 11.04 1.49
N ARG A 8 2.35 11.28 2.52
CA ARG A 8 2.12 10.28 3.57
C ARG A 8 1.21 9.20 2.99
N LEU A 9 1.83 8.07 2.65
CA LEU A 9 1.12 6.84 2.30
C LEU A 9 0.46 6.32 3.57
N LEU A 10 -0.87 6.42 3.65
CA LEU A 10 -1.64 5.80 4.72
C LEU A 10 -2.05 4.40 4.26
N ILE A 11 -1.81 3.42 5.13
CA ILE A 11 -2.35 2.07 4.95
C ILE A 11 -3.72 2.07 5.60
N ASP A 12 -4.77 1.99 4.79
CA ASP A 12 -6.12 1.74 5.29
C ASP A 12 -6.23 0.25 5.61
N ALA A 13 -6.39 -0.06 6.91
CA ALA A 13 -6.48 -1.44 7.39
C ALA A 13 -7.85 -2.08 7.10
N ASP A 14 -8.88 -1.27 6.85
CA ASP A 14 -10.24 -1.72 6.49
C ASP A 14 -10.38 -1.92 4.97
N ASP A 15 -9.57 -1.22 4.15
CA ASP A 15 -9.53 -1.40 2.69
C ASP A 15 -8.53 -2.50 2.28
N TRP A 16 -8.93 -3.75 2.48
CA TRP A 16 -8.17 -4.92 2.04
C TRP A 16 -8.09 -5.02 0.50
N CYS A 17 -6.97 -5.51 0.01
CA CYS A 17 -6.74 -5.65 -1.42
C CYS A 17 -7.69 -6.69 -2.03
N ARG A 18 -8.68 -6.23 -2.81
CA ARG A 18 -9.66 -7.10 -3.47
C ARG A 18 -9.06 -8.07 -4.48
N ALA A 19 -7.88 -7.76 -5.03
CA ALA A 19 -7.20 -8.63 -5.99
C ALA A 19 -6.59 -9.88 -5.33
N CYS A 20 -6.17 -9.80 -4.06
CA CYS A 20 -5.60 -10.94 -3.32
C CYS A 20 -6.37 -11.31 -2.06
N GLY A 21 -7.58 -10.77 -1.85
CA GLY A 21 -8.41 -11.09 -0.68
C GLY A 21 -7.85 -10.61 0.66
N GLY A 22 -6.92 -9.65 0.65
CA GLY A 22 -6.24 -9.20 1.88
C GLY A 22 -4.97 -9.96 2.25
N HIS A 23 -4.61 -11.02 1.53
CA HIS A 23 -3.48 -11.88 1.89
C HIS A 23 -2.09 -11.32 1.54
N GLY A 24 -2.03 -10.25 0.73
CA GLY A 24 -0.76 -9.64 0.29
C GLY A 24 -0.05 -10.38 -0.84
N GLY A 25 -0.34 -11.66 -1.05
CA GLY A 25 0.29 -12.49 -2.08
C GLY A 25 -0.12 -13.95 -1.97
N THR A 26 0.60 -14.82 -2.67
CA THR A 26 0.39 -16.27 -2.65
C THR A 26 1.68 -16.98 -2.28
N LEU A 27 1.57 -18.12 -1.60
CA LEU A 27 2.69 -19.04 -1.43
C LEU A 27 2.71 -20.00 -2.61
N GLU A 28 3.81 -20.02 -3.34
CA GLU A 28 4.02 -20.88 -4.49
C GLU A 28 5.12 -21.90 -4.17
N ASP A 29 4.92 -23.17 -4.52
CA ASP A 29 5.97 -24.17 -4.40
C ASP A 29 7.04 -23.93 -5.46
N ASN A 30 8.31 -23.92 -5.06
CA ASN A 30 9.43 -23.66 -5.97
C ASN A 30 10.01 -24.92 -6.64
N GLY A 31 9.39 -26.08 -6.46
CA GLY A 31 9.84 -27.37 -6.98
C GLY A 31 10.94 -28.05 -6.15
N TYR A 32 11.44 -27.40 -5.09
CA TYR A 32 12.49 -27.91 -4.20
C TYR A 32 11.95 -28.25 -2.80
N GLY A 33 10.63 -28.38 -2.65
CA GLY A 33 9.98 -28.61 -1.36
C GLY A 33 10.00 -27.38 -0.44
N GLN A 34 10.22 -26.19 -1.00
CA GLN A 34 10.15 -24.92 -0.28
C GLN A 34 9.04 -24.05 -0.88
N SER A 35 8.33 -23.35 -0.02
CA SER A 35 7.35 -22.34 -0.45
C SER A 35 8.03 -20.97 -0.58
N LYS A 36 7.86 -20.34 -1.73
CA LYS A 36 8.27 -18.95 -1.97
C LYS A 36 7.03 -18.05 -1.91
N PHE A 37 7.13 -16.96 -1.17
CA PHE A 37 6.09 -15.94 -1.17
C PHE A 37 6.18 -15.08 -2.44
N SER A 38 5.08 -15.02 -3.17
CA SER A 38 4.90 -14.25 -4.40
C SER A 38 3.97 -13.06 -4.11
N PRO A 39 4.50 -11.83 -4.05
CA PRO A 39 3.70 -10.68 -3.65
C PRO A 39 2.67 -10.32 -4.73
N CYS A 40 1.47 -9.95 -4.30
CA CYS A 40 0.42 -9.47 -5.19
C CYS A 40 0.89 -8.22 -5.95
N HIS A 41 0.74 -8.21 -7.27
CA HIS A 41 1.18 -7.11 -8.12
C HIS A 41 0.44 -5.78 -7.85
N ILE A 42 -0.78 -5.82 -7.29
CA ILE A 42 -1.59 -4.65 -6.97
C ILE A 42 -1.17 -4.02 -5.63
N CYS A 43 -1.23 -4.79 -4.54
CA CYS A 43 -0.90 -4.28 -3.19
C CYS A 43 0.57 -4.43 -2.81
N ARG A 44 1.41 -5.01 -3.67
CA ARG A 44 2.86 -5.16 -3.47
C ARG A 44 3.24 -5.87 -2.16
N GLY A 45 2.41 -6.81 -1.68
CA GLY A 45 2.69 -7.56 -0.46
C GLY A 45 2.00 -7.03 0.81
N SER A 46 1.41 -5.83 0.79
CA SER A 46 0.84 -5.22 2.00
C SER A 46 -0.49 -5.85 2.45
N GLY A 47 -1.21 -6.53 1.55
CA GLY A 47 -2.57 -7.03 1.79
C GLY A 47 -3.64 -5.93 1.82
N THR A 48 -3.24 -4.68 1.81
CA THR A 48 -4.08 -3.49 2.00
C THR A 48 -3.84 -2.49 0.89
N ARG A 49 -4.85 -1.71 0.52
CA ARG A 49 -4.66 -0.67 -0.49
C ARG A 49 -3.91 0.51 0.13
N THR A 50 -2.85 0.96 -0.53
CA THR A 50 -2.18 2.21 -0.13
C THR A 50 -2.95 3.38 -0.73
N VAL A 51 -3.51 4.23 0.12
CA VAL A 51 -4.18 5.46 -0.32
C VAL A 51 -3.18 6.62 -0.26
N ARG A 52 -3.12 7.39 -1.35
CA ARG A 52 -2.38 8.66 -1.36
C ARG A 52 -3.23 9.68 -0.63
N VAL A 53 -2.79 10.09 0.55
CA VAL A 53 -3.45 11.17 1.28
C VAL A 53 -2.73 12.45 0.91
N ALA A 54 -3.43 13.35 0.20
CA ALA A 54 -2.92 14.70 0.01
C ALA A 54 -2.92 15.38 1.40
N SER A 55 -1.76 15.90 1.79
CA SER A 55 -1.69 16.77 2.97
C SER A 55 -2.55 18.00 2.71
N TYR A 56 -3.67 18.13 3.42
CA TYR A 56 -4.46 19.35 3.40
C TYR A 56 -3.68 20.44 4.13
N GLU A 57 -3.10 21.37 3.39
CA GLU A 57 -2.62 22.62 3.96
C GLU A 57 -3.80 23.59 4.06
N PRO A 58 -4.22 24.01 5.27
CA PRO A 58 -5.23 25.05 5.40
C PRO A 58 -4.72 26.32 4.72
N PRO A 59 -5.59 27.11 4.06
CA PRO A 59 -5.17 28.35 3.43
C PRO A 59 -4.47 29.24 4.46
N ALA A 60 -3.24 29.66 4.15
CA ALA A 60 -2.45 30.55 4.98
C ALA A 60 -3.15 31.91 5.05
N GLY A 61 -4.03 32.11 6.04
CA GLY A 61 -4.75 33.39 6.15
C GLY A 61 -5.90 33.49 7.14
N CYS A 62 -6.09 32.55 8.06
CA CYS A 62 -7.03 32.74 9.18
C CYS A 62 -6.26 32.83 10.49
N MET A 63 -5.68 33.99 10.77
CA MET A 63 -5.38 34.47 12.12
C MET A 63 -5.97 35.87 12.26
#